data_AF-A0A513QRM3-F1
#
_entry.id   AF-A0A513QRM3-F1
#
_cell.length_a   1.000
_cell.length_b   1.000
_cell.length_c   1.000
_cell.angle_alpha   90.00
_cell.angle_beta   90.00
_cell.angle_gamma   90.00
#
_symmetry.space_group_name_H-M   'P 1'
#
loop_
_entity.id
_entity.type
_entity.pdbx_description
1 polymer ?
#
loop_
_entity_poly.entity_id
_entity_poly.type
_entity_poly.pdbx_seq_one_letter_code
_entity_poly.pdbx_strand_id
1 'polypeptide(L)'
;AGPDDYVPSQIAVNTSTLPGVVIGPADAHTYPRVIGELAGTSNQYVFNGGAIALMRGKFTPALPKIGSITYTFHQGNSRDSSDFDIYDIGVSGLGIIIGMAGYWPATPLVPINSSGIYIDPVGANTNPNTYNGATASFGARLFVAFVATGRLPNGYITIPTRQLGTILLEAKRTSLNNKGLTAPVMLNGGRIQVQSQTCTMGQKNYVVPLNTVYQSQFTSLYKEIQGGKIDIHLQCPDGIDVYATLTDASQPVNRTDILTLSSESTAKGFGIRLYKDSDVTAISYGEDSPV
;
A
#
# COMPACT_ATOMS: atom_id res chain seq x y z
N ALA A 1 -5.43 -27.61 38.53
CA ALA A 1 -4.39 -26.97 37.72
C ALA A 1 -3.14 -26.84 38.56
N GLY A 2 -2.02 -27.38 38.09
CA GLY A 2 -0.70 -27.17 38.65
C GLY A 2 -0.17 -25.76 38.34
N PRO A 3 0.95 -25.35 38.96
CA PRO A 3 1.46 -23.99 38.87
C PRO A 3 1.85 -23.57 37.45
N ASP A 4 2.17 -24.51 36.55
CA ASP A 4 2.61 -24.25 35.17
C ASP A 4 1.55 -24.58 34.10
N ASP A 5 0.29 -24.82 34.49
CA ASP A 5 -0.77 -25.23 33.56
C ASP A 5 -1.40 -24.06 32.82
N TYR A 6 -0.56 -23.26 32.17
CA TYR A 6 -0.99 -22.24 31.23
C TYR A 6 -1.50 -22.91 29.95
N VAL A 7 -2.70 -22.50 29.52
CA VAL A 7 -3.34 -22.95 28.29
C VAL A 7 -3.27 -21.83 27.26
N PRO A 8 -2.76 -22.10 26.04
CA PRO A 8 -2.73 -21.11 24.96
C PRO A 8 -4.13 -20.89 24.38
N SER A 9 -4.42 -19.65 23.99
CA SER A 9 -5.56 -19.26 23.17
C SER A 9 -5.11 -18.35 22.04
N GLN A 10 -5.81 -18.42 20.91
CA GLN A 10 -5.45 -17.64 19.72
C GLN A 10 -5.76 -16.15 19.86
N ILE A 11 -5.10 -15.33 19.03
CA ILE A 11 -5.53 -13.96 18.73
C ILE A 11 -5.72 -13.84 17.21
N ALA A 12 -6.78 -13.16 16.78
CA ALA A 12 -7.16 -13.10 15.38
C ALA A 12 -7.67 -11.72 14.98
N VAL A 13 -7.43 -11.33 13.72
CA VAL A 13 -8.09 -10.20 13.04
C VAL A 13 -8.98 -10.73 11.91
N ASN A 14 -9.99 -9.96 11.49
CA ASN A 14 -10.96 -10.39 10.50
C ASN A 14 -10.84 -9.58 9.21
N THR A 15 -10.63 -10.24 8.07
CA THR A 15 -10.58 -9.58 6.76
C THR A 15 -11.84 -8.76 6.47
N SER A 16 -13.01 -9.19 6.95
CA SER A 16 -14.28 -8.49 6.77
C SER A 16 -14.34 -7.07 7.37
N THR A 17 -13.35 -6.71 8.19
CA THR A 17 -13.26 -5.37 8.78
C THR A 17 -12.48 -4.38 7.92
N LEU A 18 -11.86 -4.84 6.83
CA LEU A 18 -11.23 -3.93 5.88
C LEU A 18 -12.30 -3.05 5.24
N PRO A 19 -12.17 -1.70 5.29
CA PRO A 19 -13.01 -0.82 4.50
C PRO A 19 -12.95 -1.18 3.01
N GLY A 20 -13.97 -0.81 2.24
CA GLY A 20 -13.93 -0.95 0.79
C GLY A 20 -12.66 -0.29 0.24
N VAL A 21 -11.86 -1.05 -0.52
CA VAL A 21 -10.59 -0.58 -1.04
C VAL A 21 -10.85 0.20 -2.31
N VAL A 22 -10.82 1.52 -2.20
CA VAL A 22 -10.75 2.41 -3.36
C VAL A 22 -9.29 2.51 -3.75
N ILE A 23 -8.91 1.72 -4.74
CA ILE A 23 -7.63 1.94 -5.43
C ILE A 23 -7.88 3.14 -6.32
N GLY A 24 -6.99 4.14 -6.31
CA GLY A 24 -7.11 5.39 -7.08
C GLY A 24 -7.26 5.16 -8.60
N PRO A 25 -6.45 5.77 -9.47
CA PRO A 25 -6.55 5.46 -10.90
C PRO A 25 -6.43 3.94 -11.13
N ALA A 26 -7.13 3.39 -12.13
CA ALA A 26 -6.90 2.02 -12.62
C ALA A 26 -5.42 1.74 -12.96
N ASP A 27 -4.69 2.83 -13.18
CA ASP A 27 -3.26 2.95 -13.49
C ASP A 27 -2.44 3.35 -12.25
N ALA A 28 -2.88 3.01 -11.03
CA ALA A 28 -2.01 3.17 -9.87
C ALA A 28 -0.76 2.31 -10.05
N HIS A 29 0.39 2.92 -10.33
CA HIS A 29 1.66 2.22 -10.58
C HIS A 29 2.58 2.17 -9.35
N THR A 30 2.21 2.85 -8.26
CA THR A 30 3.03 2.89 -7.05
C THR A 30 2.77 1.65 -6.19
N TYR A 31 3.79 0.79 -6.13
CA TYR A 31 3.85 -0.43 -5.32
C TYR A 31 5.23 -0.52 -4.63
N PRO A 32 5.30 -1.06 -3.40
CA PRO A 32 4.18 -1.46 -2.54
C PRO A 32 3.48 -0.25 -1.90
N ARG A 33 2.18 -0.36 -1.60
CA ARG A 33 1.45 0.65 -0.82
C ARG A 33 0.42 0.01 0.11
N VAL A 34 0.24 0.59 1.30
CA VAL A 34 -0.85 0.18 2.20
C VAL A 34 -2.19 0.61 1.61
N ILE A 35 -3.16 -0.30 1.58
CA ILE A 35 -4.50 -0.07 1.01
C ILE A 35 -5.61 -0.04 2.07
N GLY A 36 -5.30 -0.35 3.32
CA GLY A 36 -6.22 -0.23 4.43
C GLY A 36 -5.81 -1.08 5.63
N GLU A 37 -6.24 -0.65 6.81
CA GLU A 37 -6.05 -1.38 8.06
C GLU A 37 -7.29 -2.22 8.40
N LEU A 38 -7.07 -3.40 8.96
CA LEU A 38 -8.12 -4.15 9.64
C LEU A 38 -8.37 -3.56 11.03
N ALA A 39 -9.56 -3.78 11.57
CA ALA A 39 -9.84 -3.42 12.96
C ALA A 39 -8.90 -4.22 13.90
N GLY A 40 -8.13 -3.50 14.71
CA GLY A 40 -7.24 -4.08 15.69
C GLY A 40 -8.00 -4.89 16.74
N THR A 41 -7.43 -6.00 17.18
CA THR A 41 -8.04 -6.89 18.17
C THR A 41 -7.15 -7.05 19.39
N SER A 42 -7.72 -7.53 20.48
CA SER A 42 -7.00 -7.83 21.72
C SER A 42 -7.46 -9.16 22.31
N ASN A 43 -6.56 -9.83 23.00
CA ASN A 43 -6.88 -10.98 23.85
C ASN A 43 -6.04 -10.90 25.11
N GLN A 44 -6.68 -10.77 26.28
CA GLN A 44 -6.01 -10.70 27.58
C GLN A 44 -5.42 -12.06 28.02
N TYR A 45 -5.97 -13.14 27.48
CA TYR A 45 -5.78 -14.51 27.94
C TYR A 45 -5.14 -15.39 26.86
N VAL A 46 -4.24 -14.81 26.03
CA VAL A 46 -3.45 -15.58 25.04
C VAL A 46 -2.74 -16.74 25.73
N PHE A 47 -2.26 -16.55 26.96
CA PHE A 47 -1.91 -17.65 27.87
C PHE A 47 -2.53 -17.41 29.24
N ASN A 48 -3.23 -18.40 29.79
CA ASN A 48 -3.92 -18.29 31.08
C ASN A 48 -3.99 -19.62 31.84
N GLY A 49 -4.13 -19.58 33.18
CA GLY A 49 -4.52 -20.73 34.00
C GLY A 49 -3.49 -21.22 35.02
N GLY A 50 -2.24 -20.76 34.95
CA GLY A 50 -1.19 -21.12 35.92
C GLY A 50 -1.07 -20.15 37.10
N ALA A 51 -0.13 -20.44 38.01
CA ALA A 51 0.25 -19.55 39.09
C ALA A 51 1.10 -18.39 38.57
N ILE A 52 0.94 -17.21 39.19
CA ILE A 52 1.58 -15.96 38.75
C ILE A 52 3.05 -16.13 38.37
N ALA A 53 3.44 -15.54 37.23
CA ALA A 53 4.79 -15.64 36.69
C ALA A 53 5.21 -14.35 36.01
N LEU A 54 6.52 -14.10 36.00
CA LEU A 54 7.15 -13.07 35.17
C LEU A 54 7.28 -13.64 33.75
N MET A 55 6.47 -13.13 32.83
CA MET A 55 6.30 -13.67 31.47
C MET A 55 6.63 -12.63 30.41
N ARG A 56 6.93 -13.09 29.19
CA ARG A 56 7.04 -12.27 27.99
C ARG A 56 6.61 -13.06 26.75
N GLY A 57 6.18 -12.36 25.72
CA GLY A 57 5.74 -12.96 24.46
C GLY A 57 6.71 -12.64 23.33
N LYS A 58 7.21 -13.66 22.64
CA LYS A 58 8.00 -13.53 21.42
C LYS A 58 7.17 -13.97 20.22
N PHE A 59 6.96 -13.09 19.25
CA PHE A 59 6.28 -13.43 18.00
C PHE A 59 7.28 -13.94 16.96
N THR A 60 6.91 -15.00 16.25
CA THR A 60 7.63 -15.52 15.08
C THR A 60 6.67 -15.61 13.89
N PRO A 61 6.94 -14.90 12.78
CA PRO A 61 6.11 -14.97 11.58
C PRO A 61 6.23 -16.35 10.91
N ALA A 62 5.13 -16.82 10.32
CA ALA A 62 5.07 -18.09 9.59
C ALA A 62 4.93 -17.93 8.07
N LEU A 63 4.54 -16.74 7.61
CA LEU A 63 4.32 -16.46 6.20
C LEU A 63 5.64 -16.07 5.49
N PRO A 64 5.76 -16.31 4.17
CA PRO A 64 6.92 -15.87 3.40
C PRO A 64 7.02 -14.35 3.35
N LYS A 65 8.21 -13.80 3.62
CA LYS A 65 8.52 -12.39 3.37
C LYS A 65 8.69 -12.16 1.87
N ILE A 66 8.01 -11.16 1.33
CA ILE A 66 8.06 -10.78 -0.10
C ILE A 66 8.49 -9.34 -0.35
N GLY A 67 8.72 -8.55 0.71
CA GLY A 67 9.20 -7.18 0.61
C GLY A 67 9.24 -6.48 1.96
N SER A 68 9.44 -5.17 1.93
CA SER A 68 9.37 -4.30 3.11
C SER A 68 8.72 -2.97 2.75
N ILE A 69 8.11 -2.31 3.73
CA ILE A 69 7.48 -0.98 3.58
C ILE A 69 7.58 -0.20 4.88
N THR A 70 7.82 1.11 4.77
CA THR A 70 7.75 2.04 5.90
C THR A 70 6.32 2.54 6.05
N TYR A 71 5.73 2.38 7.22
CA TYR A 71 4.34 2.77 7.48
C TYR A 71 4.12 3.22 8.93
N THR A 72 3.15 4.11 9.15
CA THR A 72 2.64 4.48 10.47
C THR A 72 1.22 3.97 10.60
N PHE A 73 0.99 2.97 11.44
CA PHE A 73 -0.38 2.54 11.75
C PHE A 73 -1.16 3.68 12.42
N HIS A 74 -2.37 3.91 11.96
CA HIS A 74 -3.33 4.83 12.59
C HIS A 74 -3.85 4.26 13.92
N GLN A 75 -3.94 2.93 14.02
CA GLN A 75 -4.27 2.21 15.24
C GLN A 75 -3.02 1.91 16.09
N GLY A 76 -3.23 1.56 17.37
CA GLY A 76 -2.13 1.12 18.24
C GLY A 76 -1.29 2.25 18.85
N ASN A 77 -1.69 3.51 18.64
CA ASN A 77 -1.08 4.70 19.24
C ASN A 77 0.38 4.95 18.80
N SER A 78 0.73 4.51 17.59
CA SER A 78 2.03 4.78 16.97
C SER A 78 2.16 6.26 16.60
N ARG A 79 3.27 6.89 16.99
CA ARG A 79 3.56 8.30 16.65
C ARG A 79 4.46 8.44 15.43
N ASP A 80 5.32 7.46 15.22
CA ASP A 80 6.34 7.46 14.18
C ASP A 80 6.16 6.28 13.23
N SER A 81 6.68 6.43 12.01
CA SER A 81 6.71 5.36 11.03
C SER A 81 7.72 4.29 11.43
N SER A 82 7.41 3.05 11.07
CA SER A 82 8.30 1.90 11.26
C SER A 82 8.43 1.11 9.96
N ASP A 83 9.55 0.40 9.82
CA ASP A 83 9.72 -0.56 8.74
C ASP A 83 9.04 -1.88 9.10
N PHE A 84 8.23 -2.39 8.17
CA PHE A 84 7.53 -3.66 8.28
C PHE A 84 7.96 -4.60 7.17
N ASP A 85 8.01 -5.90 7.47
CA ASP A 85 8.08 -6.92 6.43
C ASP A 85 6.70 -7.15 5.82
N ILE A 86 6.65 -7.20 4.49
CA ILE A 86 5.45 -7.55 3.74
C ILE A 86 5.40 -9.07 3.62
N TYR A 87 4.32 -9.67 4.08
CA TYR A 87 4.10 -11.11 4.07
C TYR A 87 3.11 -11.53 2.98
N ASP A 88 3.43 -12.63 2.29
CA ASP A 88 2.56 -13.25 1.29
C ASP A 88 1.40 -13.99 1.96
N ILE A 89 0.19 -13.72 1.46
CA ILE A 89 -1.06 -14.38 1.90
C ILE A 89 -1.57 -15.40 0.86
N GLY A 90 -0.86 -15.59 -0.24
CA GLY A 90 -1.22 -16.45 -1.36
C GLY A 90 -2.32 -15.86 -2.23
N VAL A 91 -2.37 -14.53 -2.36
CA VAL A 91 -3.29 -13.82 -3.25
C VAL A 91 -2.49 -12.84 -4.11
N SER A 92 -2.57 -13.01 -5.43
CA SER A 92 -1.76 -12.21 -6.37
C SER A 92 -1.96 -10.71 -6.18
N GLY A 93 -0.85 -9.96 -6.11
CA GLY A 93 -0.85 -8.51 -5.93
C GLY A 93 -1.18 -8.03 -4.51
N LEU A 94 -1.40 -8.94 -3.55
CA LEU A 94 -1.66 -8.61 -2.14
C LEU A 94 -0.61 -9.21 -1.22
N GLY A 95 -0.19 -8.39 -0.26
CA GLY A 95 0.48 -8.82 0.95
C GLY A 95 -0.14 -8.18 2.18
N ILE A 96 0.43 -8.46 3.35
CA ILE A 96 0.05 -7.80 4.60
C ILE A 96 1.30 -7.35 5.37
N ILE A 97 1.12 -6.35 6.23
CA ILE A 97 2.08 -6.00 7.28
C ILE A 97 1.43 -6.23 8.65
N ILE A 98 2.25 -6.59 9.63
CA ILE A 98 1.78 -7.00 10.96
C ILE A 98 2.43 -6.10 12.01
N GLY A 99 1.61 -5.56 12.91
CA GLY A 99 2.02 -4.92 14.15
C GLY A 99 1.41 -5.64 15.35
N MET A 100 2.15 -5.78 16.43
CA MET A 100 1.65 -6.38 17.67
C MET A 100 2.04 -5.52 18.87
N ALA A 101 1.31 -5.63 19.97
CA ALA A 101 1.67 -4.95 21.21
C ALA A 101 1.25 -5.78 22.42
N GLY A 102 1.73 -5.41 23.60
CA GLY A 102 1.18 -5.89 24.87
C GLY A 102 -0.32 -5.59 24.99
N TYR A 103 -1.01 -6.37 25.82
CA TYR A 103 -2.45 -6.18 26.05
C TYR A 103 -2.80 -4.76 26.52
N TRP A 104 -1.98 -4.20 27.41
CA TRP A 104 -2.24 -2.89 28.02
C TRP A 104 -2.05 -1.75 27.00
N PRO A 105 -3.00 -0.81 26.89
CA PRO A 105 -3.01 0.21 25.82
C PRO A 105 -1.76 1.10 25.74
N ALA A 106 -1.06 1.32 26.86
CA ALA A 106 0.15 2.14 26.91
C ALA A 106 1.39 1.47 26.29
N THR A 107 1.34 0.16 26.05
CA THR A 107 2.45 -0.55 25.40
C THR A 107 2.50 -0.15 23.92
N PRO A 108 3.69 0.19 23.38
CA PRO A 108 3.79 0.64 22.00
C PRO A 108 3.59 -0.53 21.03
N LEU A 109 3.16 -0.21 19.81
CA LEU A 109 3.16 -1.15 18.69
C LEU A 109 4.59 -1.53 18.34
N VAL A 110 4.82 -2.83 18.19
CA VAL A 110 6.05 -3.45 17.73
C VAL A 110 5.86 -3.87 16.27
N PRO A 111 6.63 -3.30 15.33
CA PRO A 111 6.57 -3.70 13.93
C PRO A 111 7.18 -5.09 13.74
N ILE A 112 6.50 -5.96 12.98
CA ILE A 112 7.07 -7.27 12.64
C ILE A 112 7.94 -7.12 11.39
N ASN A 113 9.25 -7.13 11.61
CA ASN A 113 10.28 -6.93 10.59
C ASN A 113 11.52 -7.84 10.79
N SER A 114 11.35 -8.93 11.53
CA SER A 114 12.39 -9.90 11.83
C SER A 114 11.80 -11.30 12.01
N SER A 115 12.67 -12.32 12.05
CA SER A 115 12.31 -13.73 12.26
C SER A 115 11.81 -14.04 13.68
N GLY A 116 11.98 -13.11 14.63
CA GLY A 116 11.50 -13.27 15.99
C GLY A 116 11.69 -12.01 16.82
N ILE A 117 10.61 -11.48 17.39
CA ILE A 117 10.63 -10.22 18.15
C ILE A 117 9.75 -10.29 19.39
N TYR A 118 10.19 -9.72 20.50
CA TYR A 118 9.36 -9.62 21.70
C TYR A 118 8.31 -8.52 21.52
N ILE A 119 7.05 -8.91 21.61
CA ILE A 119 5.90 -8.00 21.48
C ILE A 119 5.56 -7.32 22.82
N ASP A 120 5.91 -7.97 23.94
CA ASP A 120 5.72 -7.45 25.29
C ASP A 120 6.53 -8.25 26.33
N PRO A 121 7.30 -7.59 27.23
CA PRO A 121 7.66 -6.18 27.17
C PRO A 121 8.66 -5.91 26.05
N VAL A 122 8.50 -4.78 25.36
CA VAL A 122 9.38 -4.37 24.24
C VAL A 122 10.86 -4.27 24.65
N GLY A 123 11.13 -3.94 25.92
CA GLY A 123 12.49 -3.90 26.47
C GLY A 123 13.22 -5.24 26.47
N ALA A 124 12.53 -6.38 26.28
CA ALA A 124 13.16 -7.68 26.11
C ALA A 124 13.98 -7.79 24.81
N ASN A 125 13.69 -6.94 23.81
CA ASN A 125 14.44 -6.88 22.55
C ASN A 125 15.86 -6.31 22.73
N THR A 126 16.09 -5.48 23.75
CA THR A 126 17.41 -4.86 24.03
C THR A 126 18.05 -5.39 25.31
N ASN A 127 17.27 -5.98 26.22
CA ASN A 127 17.77 -6.61 27.44
C ASN A 127 17.10 -7.98 27.65
N PRO A 128 17.84 -9.09 27.49
CA PRO A 128 17.30 -10.45 27.58
C PRO A 128 16.83 -10.84 28.99
N ASN A 129 17.10 -10.04 30.03
CA ASN A 129 16.62 -10.29 31.38
C ASN A 129 15.28 -9.60 31.69
N THR A 130 14.70 -8.88 30.73
CA THR A 130 13.43 -8.16 30.90
C THR A 130 12.24 -9.10 30.75
N TYR A 131 11.32 -9.03 31.72
CA TYR A 131 10.03 -9.71 31.74
C TYR A 131 8.96 -8.74 32.27
N ASN A 132 7.69 -8.99 31.97
CA ASN A 132 6.59 -8.26 32.61
C ASN A 132 6.53 -8.56 34.11
N GLY A 133 5.86 -7.68 34.86
CA GLY A 133 5.51 -7.93 36.25
C GLY A 133 4.72 -9.23 36.43
N ALA A 134 4.79 -9.82 37.62
CA ALA A 134 4.22 -11.13 37.87
C ALA A 134 2.69 -11.10 37.70
N THR A 135 2.15 -11.97 36.84
CA THR A 135 0.72 -12.01 36.50
C THR A 135 0.27 -13.43 36.20
N ALA A 136 -1.04 -13.69 36.31
CA ALA A 136 -1.66 -14.98 36.01
C ALA A 136 -1.93 -15.20 34.51
N SER A 137 -1.80 -14.15 33.68
CA SER A 137 -2.06 -14.24 32.24
C SER A 137 -1.10 -13.39 31.41
N PHE A 138 -0.85 -13.83 30.18
CA PHE A 138 -0.20 -13.03 29.14
C PHE A 138 -1.22 -12.75 28.03
N GLY A 139 -1.28 -11.50 27.57
CA GLY A 139 -2.19 -11.06 26.53
C GLY A 139 -1.51 -10.13 25.53
N ALA A 140 -2.15 -9.94 24.38
CA ALA A 140 -1.61 -9.15 23.28
C ALA A 140 -2.69 -8.35 22.55
N ARG A 141 -2.25 -7.40 21.74
CA ARG A 141 -3.02 -6.72 20.70
C ARG A 141 -2.42 -7.03 19.33
N LEU A 142 -3.26 -7.11 18.31
CA LEU A 142 -2.89 -7.45 16.94
C LEU A 142 -3.44 -6.38 15.97
N PHE A 143 -2.56 -5.91 15.10
CA PHE A 143 -2.85 -4.93 14.06
C PHE A 143 -2.32 -5.47 12.72
N VAL A 144 -3.14 -5.38 11.68
CA VAL A 144 -2.78 -5.86 10.34
C VAL A 144 -3.28 -4.86 9.31
N ALA A 145 -2.44 -4.55 8.33
CA ALA A 145 -2.83 -3.75 7.18
C ALA A 145 -2.55 -4.51 5.89
N PHE A 146 -3.44 -4.37 4.92
CA PHE A 146 -3.24 -4.92 3.59
C PHE A 146 -2.32 -4.02 2.76
N VAL A 147 -1.50 -4.64 1.93
CA VAL A 147 -0.55 -3.97 1.03
C VAL A 147 -0.82 -4.43 -0.38
N ALA A 148 -1.02 -3.49 -1.30
CA ALA A 148 -0.95 -3.79 -2.73
C ALA A 148 0.52 -3.91 -3.13
N THR A 149 0.91 -5.08 -3.62
CA THR A 149 2.26 -5.38 -4.13
C THR A 149 2.31 -5.39 -5.66
N GLY A 150 1.16 -5.28 -6.32
CA GLY A 150 1.01 -5.14 -7.76
C GLY A 150 -0.44 -4.81 -8.12
N ARG A 151 -0.74 -4.82 -9.42
CA ARG A 151 -2.09 -4.52 -9.93
C ARG A 151 -3.12 -5.48 -9.34
N LEU A 152 -4.23 -4.93 -8.86
CA LEU A 152 -5.34 -5.69 -8.30
C LEU A 152 -6.54 -5.69 -9.25
N PRO A 153 -7.24 -6.82 -9.41
CA PRO A 153 -8.47 -6.85 -10.20
C PRO A 153 -9.59 -6.09 -9.49
N ASN A 154 -10.45 -5.44 -10.28
CA ASN A 154 -11.69 -4.86 -9.77
C ASN A 154 -12.67 -5.96 -9.31
N GLY A 155 -13.55 -5.59 -8.39
CA GLY A 155 -14.57 -6.47 -7.84
C GLY A 155 -14.14 -7.09 -6.52
N TYR A 156 -14.62 -8.30 -6.26
CA TYR A 156 -14.36 -8.98 -4.99
C TYR A 156 -13.19 -9.94 -5.08
N ILE A 157 -12.26 -9.81 -4.13
CA ILE A 157 -11.12 -10.71 -3.98
C ILE A 157 -11.35 -11.56 -2.72
N THR A 158 -11.26 -12.87 -2.85
CA THR A 158 -11.36 -13.80 -1.72
C THR A 158 -10.00 -13.92 -1.03
N ILE A 159 -9.99 -13.73 0.28
CA ILE A 159 -8.80 -13.87 1.12
C ILE A 159 -8.94 -15.15 1.95
N PRO A 160 -8.00 -16.10 1.84
CA PRO A 160 -8.03 -17.31 2.65
C PRO A 160 -7.68 -17.01 4.11
N THR A 161 -8.20 -17.80 5.04
CA THR A 161 -7.72 -17.80 6.43
C THR A 161 -6.25 -18.23 6.45
N ARG A 162 -5.41 -17.47 7.17
CA ARG A 162 -3.97 -17.73 7.30
C ARG A 162 -3.53 -17.67 8.75
N GLN A 163 -2.64 -18.58 9.14
CA GLN A 163 -1.86 -18.40 10.36
C GLN A 163 -0.69 -17.49 10.06
N LEU A 164 -0.66 -16.32 10.70
CA LEU A 164 0.34 -15.28 10.49
C LEU A 164 1.67 -15.65 11.15
N GLY A 165 1.60 -16.40 12.25
CA GLY A 165 2.74 -16.78 13.06
C GLY A 165 2.29 -17.34 14.41
N THR A 166 3.22 -17.39 15.35
CA THR A 166 2.98 -17.84 16.72
C THR A 166 3.61 -16.91 17.73
N ILE A 167 2.94 -16.71 18.86
CA ILE A 167 3.54 -16.14 20.06
C ILE A 167 4.09 -17.30 20.89
N LEU A 168 5.38 -17.29 21.22
CA LEU A 168 6.01 -18.13 22.22
C LEU A 168 5.94 -17.44 23.58
N LEU A 169 5.45 -18.17 24.59
CA LEU A 169 5.51 -17.74 25.98
C LEU A 169 6.87 -18.10 26.58
N GLU A 170 7.64 -17.10 26.95
CA GLU A 170 8.84 -17.27 27.76
C GLU A 170 8.58 -16.77 29.19
N ALA A 171 9.23 -17.41 30.15
CA ALA A 171 9.04 -17.09 31.56
C ALA A 171 10.36 -17.13 32.33
N LYS A 172 10.47 -16.28 33.35
CA LYS A 172 11.63 -16.34 34.27
C LYS A 172 11.65 -17.64 35.08
N ARG A 173 10.46 -18.25 35.30
CA ARG A 173 10.33 -19.55 35.97
C ARG A 173 10.69 -20.66 34.99
N THR A 174 11.80 -21.35 35.24
CA THR A 174 12.36 -22.37 34.34
C THR A 174 11.38 -23.48 34.00
N SER A 175 10.57 -23.95 34.96
CA SER A 175 9.59 -25.02 34.73
C SER A 175 8.50 -24.61 33.72
N LEU A 176 8.06 -23.35 33.76
CA LEU A 176 7.13 -22.81 32.77
C LEU A 176 7.81 -22.57 31.42
N ASN A 177 9.02 -21.98 31.42
CA ASN A 177 9.76 -21.68 30.20
C ASN A 177 10.04 -22.93 29.36
N ASN A 178 10.40 -24.04 30.02
CA ASN A 178 10.70 -25.31 29.37
C ASN A 178 9.47 -25.97 28.72
N LYS A 179 8.25 -25.50 28.99
CA LYS A 179 7.05 -25.99 28.29
C LYS A 179 6.97 -25.50 26.85
N GLY A 180 7.68 -24.42 26.48
CA GLY A 180 7.71 -23.90 25.11
C GLY A 180 6.32 -23.61 24.54
N LEU A 181 5.42 -23.07 25.36
CA LEU A 181 4.01 -22.91 24.97
C LEU A 181 3.87 -21.87 23.84
N THR A 182 3.10 -22.23 22.82
CA THR A 182 2.83 -21.35 21.67
C THR A 182 1.35 -21.10 21.47
N ALA A 183 0.99 -19.89 21.08
CA ALA A 183 -0.37 -19.50 20.70
C ALA A 183 -0.39 -19.01 19.24
N PRO A 184 -1.34 -19.45 18.41
CA PRO A 184 -1.42 -19.03 17.02
C PRO A 184 -1.96 -17.60 16.89
N VAL A 185 -1.44 -16.88 15.90
CA VAL A 185 -1.89 -15.55 15.49
C VAL A 185 -2.53 -15.68 14.11
N MET A 186 -3.79 -15.28 13.97
CA MET A 186 -4.61 -15.62 12.80
C MET A 186 -5.09 -14.39 12.04
N LEU A 187 -5.13 -14.51 10.72
CA LEU A 187 -5.96 -13.72 9.83
C LEU A 187 -7.16 -14.58 9.43
N ASN A 188 -8.34 -14.25 9.95
CA ASN A 188 -9.58 -14.89 9.51
C ASN A 188 -9.92 -14.38 8.11
N GLY A 189 -10.10 -15.30 7.18
CA GLY A 189 -10.39 -15.02 5.79
C GLY A 189 -11.72 -14.32 5.57
N GLY A 190 -11.97 -13.92 4.33
CA GLY A 190 -13.16 -13.18 3.95
C GLY A 190 -13.10 -12.71 2.51
N ARG A 191 -13.85 -11.66 2.19
CA ARG A 191 -13.81 -10.99 0.90
C ARG A 191 -13.51 -9.51 1.10
N ILE A 192 -12.65 -8.97 0.24
CA ILE A 192 -12.43 -7.54 0.13
C ILE A 192 -13.00 -7.07 -1.21
N GLN A 193 -13.45 -5.81 -1.26
CA GLN A 193 -13.93 -5.19 -2.49
C GLN A 193 -12.89 -4.18 -2.96
N VAL A 194 -12.45 -4.34 -4.21
CA VAL A 194 -11.54 -3.44 -4.90
C VAL A 194 -12.32 -2.71 -5.98
N GLN A 195 -12.25 -1.39 -5.97
CA GLN A 195 -12.83 -0.56 -7.00
C GLN A 195 -11.79 0.45 -7.49
N SER A 196 -11.35 0.30 -8.74
CA SER A 196 -10.56 1.32 -9.42
C SER A 196 -11.42 2.52 -9.72
N GLN A 197 -10.85 3.71 -9.58
CA GLN A 197 -11.45 4.92 -10.08
C GLN A 197 -10.95 5.22 -11.50
N THR A 198 -11.86 5.64 -12.36
CA THR A 198 -11.56 6.03 -13.74
C THR A 198 -12.09 7.43 -13.98
N CYS A 199 -11.40 8.20 -14.82
CA CYS A 199 -11.96 9.44 -15.34
C CYS A 199 -12.89 9.17 -16.52
N THR A 200 -13.92 9.98 -16.66
CA THR A 200 -14.75 10.01 -17.87
C THR A 200 -14.41 11.24 -18.71
N MET A 201 -14.54 11.11 -20.02
CA MET A 201 -14.32 12.21 -20.96
C MET A 201 -15.63 12.51 -21.69
N GLY A 202 -16.13 13.74 -21.54
CA GLY A 202 -17.39 14.15 -22.16
C GLY A 202 -17.32 14.31 -23.68
N GLN A 203 -16.13 14.56 -24.23
CA GLN A 203 -15.92 14.84 -25.65
C GLN A 203 -14.68 14.10 -26.16
N LYS A 204 -14.82 13.34 -27.25
CA LYS A 204 -13.72 12.54 -27.83
C LYS A 204 -12.94 13.26 -28.92
N ASN A 205 -13.58 14.21 -29.61
CA ASN A 205 -13.00 14.93 -30.74
C ASN A 205 -12.97 16.42 -30.42
N TYR A 206 -11.80 17.04 -30.53
CA TYR A 206 -11.63 18.47 -30.33
C TYR A 206 -11.15 19.12 -31.64
N VAL A 207 -11.77 20.24 -32.01
CA VAL A 207 -11.34 21.06 -33.15
C VAL A 207 -10.73 22.33 -32.59
N VAL A 208 -9.45 22.55 -32.89
CA VAL A 208 -8.70 23.72 -32.44
C VAL A 208 -8.53 24.68 -33.61
N PRO A 209 -9.28 25.78 -33.68
CA PRO A 209 -9.04 26.79 -34.70
C PRO A 209 -7.71 27.46 -34.41
N LEU A 210 -6.78 27.38 -35.36
CA LEU A 210 -5.50 28.08 -35.31
C LEU A 210 -5.64 29.48 -35.92
N ASN A 211 -4.96 30.44 -35.33
CA ASN A 211 -4.84 31.80 -35.83
C ASN A 211 -4.14 31.80 -37.19
N THR A 212 -4.61 32.67 -38.08
CA THR A 212 -3.87 32.99 -39.31
C THR A 212 -2.55 33.67 -38.94
N VAL A 213 -1.45 33.11 -39.44
CA VAL A 213 -0.10 33.66 -39.27
C VAL A 213 0.52 33.96 -40.63
N TYR A 214 1.44 34.92 -40.64
CA TYR A 214 2.15 35.38 -41.83
C TYR A 214 3.63 35.04 -41.75
N GLN A 215 4.23 34.68 -42.88
CA GLN A 215 5.64 34.31 -42.96
C GLN A 215 6.57 35.39 -42.39
N SER A 216 6.23 36.67 -42.55
CA SER A 216 6.99 37.81 -42.02
C SER A 216 7.16 37.79 -40.49
N GLN A 217 6.29 37.07 -39.77
CA GLN A 217 6.37 36.94 -38.32
C GLN A 217 7.48 35.97 -37.90
N PHE A 218 7.90 35.06 -38.78
CA PHE A 218 8.91 34.03 -38.54
C PHE A 218 10.31 34.51 -38.96
N THR A 219 10.85 35.47 -38.19
CA THR A 219 12.12 36.16 -38.48
C THR A 219 13.38 35.33 -38.25
N SER A 220 13.25 34.14 -37.66
CA SER A 220 14.37 33.20 -37.41
C SER A 220 13.85 31.77 -37.42
N LEU A 221 14.75 30.81 -37.66
CA LEU A 221 14.44 29.39 -37.49
C LEU A 221 13.97 29.14 -36.05
N TYR A 222 12.98 28.24 -35.90
CA TYR A 222 12.36 27.89 -34.62
C TYR A 222 11.63 29.03 -33.89
N LYS A 223 11.35 30.16 -34.56
CA LYS A 223 10.49 31.18 -33.98
C LYS A 223 9.06 30.66 -33.88
N GLU A 224 8.45 30.85 -32.73
CA GLU A 224 7.09 30.42 -32.45
C GLU A 224 6.14 31.62 -32.38
N ILE A 225 4.91 31.39 -32.81
CA ILE A 225 3.81 32.36 -32.76
C ILE A 225 2.61 31.64 -32.15
N GLN A 226 1.88 32.33 -31.26
CA GLN A 226 0.71 31.77 -30.60
C GLN A 226 -0.34 31.32 -31.63
N GLY A 227 -0.51 30.01 -31.78
CA GLY A 227 -1.42 29.41 -32.75
C GLY A 227 -2.87 29.35 -32.25
N GLY A 228 -3.10 28.80 -31.07
CA GLY A 228 -4.44 28.64 -30.51
C GLY A 228 -4.40 28.07 -29.10
N LYS A 229 -5.57 27.76 -28.55
CA LYS A 229 -5.70 27.10 -27.24
C LYS A 229 -6.79 26.03 -27.29
N ILE A 230 -6.57 24.94 -26.59
CA ILE A 230 -7.54 23.87 -26.34
C ILE A 230 -7.58 23.58 -24.84
N ASP A 231 -8.78 23.39 -24.31
CA ASP A 231 -9.02 22.91 -22.95
C ASP A 231 -9.60 21.49 -23.03
N ILE A 232 -8.83 20.50 -22.60
CA ILE A 232 -9.27 19.09 -22.53
C ILE A 232 -9.79 18.84 -21.12
N HIS A 233 -11.05 18.42 -21.00
CA HIS A 233 -11.71 18.22 -19.71
C HIS A 233 -11.97 16.74 -19.44
N LEU A 234 -11.44 16.28 -18.31
CA LEU A 234 -11.71 14.97 -17.73
C LEU A 234 -12.52 15.16 -16.45
N GLN A 235 -13.58 14.38 -16.29
CA GLN A 235 -14.30 14.26 -15.02
C GLN A 235 -13.69 13.09 -14.24
N CYS A 236 -12.89 13.41 -13.24
CA CYS A 236 -12.22 12.44 -12.39
C CYS A 236 -12.74 12.56 -10.95
N PRO A 237 -12.94 11.43 -10.26
CA PRO A 237 -12.96 11.43 -8.80
C PRO A 237 -11.67 12.01 -8.19
N ASP A 238 -11.77 12.46 -6.94
CA ASP A 238 -10.62 13.02 -6.22
C ASP A 238 -9.48 12.00 -6.06
N GLY A 239 -8.23 12.48 -6.09
CA GLY A 239 -7.03 11.66 -5.87
C GLY A 239 -6.62 10.78 -7.05
N ILE A 240 -7.01 11.14 -8.27
CA ILE A 240 -6.58 10.47 -9.50
C ILE A 240 -5.50 11.29 -10.20
N ASP A 241 -4.33 10.69 -10.37
CA ASP A 241 -3.32 11.15 -11.33
C ASP A 241 -3.63 10.58 -12.71
N VAL A 242 -3.69 11.46 -13.71
CA VAL A 242 -3.93 11.06 -15.11
C VAL A 242 -2.67 11.27 -15.93
N TYR A 243 -2.30 10.24 -16.67
CA TYR A 243 -1.27 10.29 -17.69
C TYR A 243 -1.91 10.20 -19.08
N ALA A 244 -1.37 10.94 -20.03
CA ALA A 244 -1.84 10.93 -21.41
C ALA A 244 -0.64 10.93 -22.36
N THR A 245 -0.76 10.21 -23.46
CA THR A 245 0.19 10.25 -24.58
C THR A 245 -0.48 10.90 -25.78
N LEU A 246 0.25 11.75 -26.49
CA LEU A 246 -0.18 12.34 -27.76
C LEU A 246 0.56 11.65 -28.90
N THR A 247 -0.18 11.13 -29.87
CA THR A 247 0.36 10.51 -31.08
C THR A 247 0.10 11.40 -32.29
N ASP A 248 1.11 11.59 -33.13
CA ASP A 248 0.96 12.32 -34.39
C ASP A 248 0.24 11.43 -35.42
N ALA A 249 -1.02 11.75 -35.71
CA ALA A 249 -1.83 11.00 -36.67
C ALA A 249 -1.32 11.07 -38.11
N SER A 250 -0.60 12.14 -38.49
CA SER A 250 -0.03 12.29 -39.84
C SER A 250 1.29 11.52 -39.98
N GLN A 251 2.03 11.36 -38.87
CA GLN A 251 3.27 10.59 -38.82
C GLN A 251 3.38 9.80 -37.50
N PRO A 252 2.80 8.59 -37.40
CA PRO A 252 2.73 7.82 -36.15
C PRO A 252 4.08 7.42 -35.52
N VAL A 253 5.17 7.51 -36.28
CA VAL A 253 6.55 7.27 -35.81
C VAL A 253 7.22 8.54 -35.26
N ASN A 254 6.55 9.69 -35.31
CA ASN A 254 7.08 10.94 -34.80
C ASN A 254 7.23 10.86 -33.27
N ARG A 255 8.43 11.16 -32.79
CA ARG A 255 8.78 11.23 -31.36
C ARG A 255 9.33 12.60 -30.96
N THR A 256 9.20 13.59 -31.84
CA THR A 256 9.65 14.97 -31.62
C THR A 256 8.59 15.76 -30.87
N ASP A 257 8.87 17.03 -30.59
CA ASP A 257 7.93 18.01 -30.03
C ASP A 257 7.14 18.78 -31.11
N ILE A 258 7.35 18.46 -32.39
CA ILE A 258 6.74 19.15 -33.52
C ILE A 258 5.71 18.23 -34.18
N LEU A 259 4.43 18.60 -34.11
CA LEU A 259 3.37 17.95 -34.85
C LEU A 259 3.50 18.21 -36.34
N THR A 260 3.40 17.14 -37.12
CA THR A 260 3.47 17.21 -38.58
C THR A 260 2.15 17.75 -39.12
N LEU A 261 2.24 18.68 -40.08
CA LEU A 261 1.07 19.12 -40.82
C LEU A 261 0.54 17.96 -41.67
N SER A 262 -0.79 17.86 -41.78
CA SER A 262 -1.41 16.86 -42.64
C SER A 262 -1.00 17.04 -44.10
N SER A 263 -1.12 15.98 -44.90
CA SER A 263 -0.84 16.01 -46.35
C SER A 263 -1.70 17.01 -47.13
N GLU A 264 -2.83 17.42 -46.56
CA GLU A 264 -3.75 18.41 -47.14
C GLU A 264 -3.25 19.86 -46.98
N SER A 265 -2.27 20.10 -46.11
CA SER A 265 -1.72 21.44 -45.90
C SER A 265 -0.83 21.90 -47.05
N THR A 266 -1.10 23.10 -47.55
CA THR A 266 -0.26 23.78 -48.55
C THR A 266 0.95 24.49 -47.93
N ALA A 267 0.95 24.71 -46.60
CA ALA A 267 2.08 25.30 -45.90
C ALA A 267 3.26 24.33 -45.83
N LYS A 268 4.47 24.83 -46.09
CA LYS A 268 5.73 24.04 -46.07
C LYS A 268 6.75 24.70 -45.15
N GLY A 269 7.52 23.88 -44.43
CA GLY A 269 8.53 24.35 -43.48
C GLY A 269 7.97 24.80 -42.12
N PHE A 270 6.73 24.44 -41.81
CA PHE A 270 6.06 24.74 -40.54
C PHE A 270 5.59 23.45 -39.86
N GLY A 271 5.46 23.52 -38.54
CA GLY A 271 4.86 22.48 -37.70
C GLY A 271 4.21 23.11 -36.47
N ILE A 272 3.55 22.31 -35.65
CA ILE A 272 2.81 22.81 -34.48
C ILE A 272 3.44 22.24 -33.20
N ARG A 273 3.76 23.11 -32.25
CA ARG A 273 4.12 22.73 -30.88
C ARG A 273 2.91 22.87 -29.97
N LEU A 274 2.76 21.92 -29.05
CA LEU A 274 1.74 21.96 -28.00
C LEU A 274 2.43 22.14 -26.66
N TYR A 275 1.89 23.05 -25.85
CA TYR A 275 2.36 23.32 -24.49
C TYR A 275 1.25 22.99 -23.52
N LYS A 276 1.60 22.39 -22.38
CA LYS A 276 0.66 22.10 -21.30
C LYS A 276 0.58 23.31 -20.38
N ASP A 277 -0.61 23.90 -20.25
CA ASP A 277 -0.86 25.04 -19.37
C ASP A 277 0.14 26.18 -19.57
N SER A 278 0.94 26.49 -18.55
CA SER A 278 2.00 27.50 -18.57
C SER A 278 3.41 26.90 -18.62
N ASP A 279 3.54 25.62 -18.99
CA ASP A 279 4.84 24.97 -19.13
C ASP A 279 5.61 25.61 -20.30
N VAL A 280 6.92 25.74 -20.12
CA VAL A 280 7.85 26.25 -21.13
C VAL A 280 8.40 25.13 -22.02
N THR A 281 8.14 23.88 -21.65
CA THR A 281 8.56 22.70 -22.40
C THR A 281 7.43 22.21 -23.29
N ALA A 282 7.70 22.08 -24.59
CA ALA A 282 6.73 21.53 -25.53
C ALA A 282 6.52 20.03 -25.28
N ILE A 283 5.28 19.57 -25.44
CA ILE A 283 4.90 18.16 -25.33
C ILE A 283 5.53 17.38 -26.48
N SER A 284 6.29 16.34 -26.16
CA SER A 284 6.80 15.39 -27.15
C SER A 284 5.76 14.33 -27.51
N TYR A 285 5.69 13.96 -28.78
CA TYR A 285 4.80 12.92 -29.28
C TYR A 285 5.37 11.52 -28.95
N GLY A 286 4.46 10.57 -28.72
CA GLY A 286 4.78 9.20 -28.32
C GLY A 286 4.16 8.16 -29.24
N GLU A 287 4.33 6.89 -28.88
CA GLU A 287 3.55 5.81 -29.47
C GLU A 287 2.12 5.82 -28.92
N ASP A 288 1.17 5.22 -29.63
CA ASP A 288 -0.16 5.00 -29.08
C ASP A 288 -0.07 4.19 -27.79
N SER A 289 -0.78 4.65 -26.76
CA SER A 289 -0.89 3.91 -25.51
C SER A 289 -1.60 2.57 -25.77
N PRO A 290 -1.06 1.44 -25.26
CA PRO A 290 -1.73 0.16 -25.37
C PRO A 290 -3.09 0.21 -24.66
N VAL A 291 -4.12 -0.30 -25.33
CA VAL A 291 -5.51 -0.37 -24.83
C VAL A 291 -5.67 -1.52 -23.84
#